data_AF-A0A9P1IAV1-F1
#
_entry.id   AF-A0A9P1IAV1-F1
#
_cell.length_a   1.000
_cell.length_b   1.000
_cell.length_c   1.000
_cell.angle_alpha   90.00
_cell.angle_beta   90.00
_cell.angle_gamma   90.00
#
_symmetry.space_group_name_H-M   'P 1'
#
loop_
_entity.id
_entity.type
_entity.pdbx_description
1 polymer ?
#
loop_
_entity_poly.entity_id
_entity_poly.type
_entity_poly.pdbx_seq_one_letter_code
_entity_poly.pdbx_strand_id
1 'polypeptide(L)'
;MCATRNYSILKDLNLDDWKSYNYLMQCGCENGNIHGVDDKDDFDNLVESLNLLGLDEKQTSDVFRLLAGVLLLGNVHFDGGKDCSAVSVSFHYGPIQHTSPKTSGIPGGRFPQNR
;
A
#
# COMPACT_ATOMS: atom_id res chain seq x y z
N MET A 1 11.48 -2.01 -0.19
CA MET A 1 11.42 -0.66 -0.82
C MET A 1 11.01 0.43 0.15
N CYS A 2 9.79 0.46 0.71
CA CYS A 2 9.39 1.55 1.63
C CYS A 2 10.27 1.59 2.89
N ALA A 3 10.63 0.44 3.45
CA ALA A 3 11.55 0.32 4.59
C ALA A 3 12.99 0.80 4.29
N THR A 4 13.37 0.81 3.01
CA THR A 4 14.70 1.20 2.51
C THR A 4 14.67 2.51 1.71
N ARG A 5 13.61 3.31 1.83
CA ARG A 5 13.39 4.54 1.05
C ARG A 5 14.54 5.56 1.05
N ASN A 6 15.41 5.51 2.07
CA ASN A 6 16.55 6.41 2.22
C ASN A 6 17.83 5.91 1.51
N TYR A 7 17.78 4.74 0.86
CA TYR A 7 18.92 4.19 0.15
C TYR A 7 19.17 4.97 -1.14
N SER A 8 20.44 5.11 -1.53
CA SER A 8 20.83 5.90 -2.70
C SER A 8 20.07 5.52 -3.97
N ILE A 9 19.86 4.22 -4.21
CA ILE A 9 19.17 3.70 -5.40
C ILE A 9 17.66 4.02 -5.44
N LEU A 10 17.06 4.37 -4.29
CA LEU A 10 15.64 4.70 -4.16
C LEU A 10 15.40 6.19 -3.84
N LYS A 11 16.44 6.97 -3.50
CA LYS A 11 16.28 8.33 -2.96
C LYS A 11 15.47 9.24 -3.89
N ASP A 12 15.64 9.06 -5.20
CA ASP A 12 15.03 9.89 -6.24
C ASP A 12 13.59 9.47 -6.57
N LEU A 13 13.08 8.41 -5.92
CA LEU A 13 11.72 7.92 -6.09
C LEU A 13 10.72 8.56 -5.12
N ASN A 14 11.20 9.39 -4.19
CA ASN A 14 10.37 10.10 -3.20
C ASN A 14 9.40 9.18 -2.44
N LEU A 15 9.84 7.95 -2.12
CA LEU A 15 8.99 6.99 -1.45
C LEU A 15 8.65 7.44 -0.01
N ASP A 16 7.38 7.31 0.38
CA ASP A 16 6.97 7.51 1.77
C ASP A 16 6.82 6.19 2.57
N ASP A 17 6.37 6.27 3.82
CA ASP A 17 5.96 5.13 4.63
C ASP A 17 4.93 4.28 3.89
N TRP A 18 4.94 2.97 4.12
CA TRP A 18 4.06 2.02 3.43
C TRP A 18 2.56 2.37 3.59
N LYS A 19 2.18 3.03 4.69
CA LYS A 19 0.81 3.47 4.94
C LYS A 19 0.30 4.55 3.99
N SER A 20 1.21 5.19 3.27
CA SER A 20 0.89 6.22 2.29
C SER A 20 0.42 5.66 0.95
N TYR A 21 0.44 4.33 0.78
CA TYR A 21 0.08 3.67 -0.47
C TYR A 21 -1.12 2.75 -0.30
N ASN A 22 -2.20 3.03 -1.04
CA ASN A 22 -3.45 2.27 -0.95
C ASN A 22 -3.27 0.79 -1.28
N TYR A 23 -2.41 0.46 -2.26
CA TYR A 23 -2.15 -0.94 -2.62
C TYR A 23 -1.44 -1.75 -1.52
N LEU A 24 -0.74 -1.09 -0.60
CA LEU A 24 -0.12 -1.75 0.56
C LEU A 24 -1.08 -1.82 1.75
N MET A 25 -1.88 -0.77 1.95
CA MET A 25 -2.82 -0.65 3.06
C MET A 25 -4.00 -1.63 3.02
N GLN A 26 -4.36 -2.14 1.84
CA GLN A 26 -5.49 -3.06 1.68
C GLN A 26 -5.21 -4.49 2.19
N CYS A 27 -3.96 -4.81 2.52
CA CYS A 27 -3.55 -6.15 2.94
C CYS A 27 -4.08 -6.56 4.33
N GLY A 28 -4.66 -5.63 5.11
CA GLY A 28 -5.18 -5.92 6.46
C GLY A 28 -4.09 -6.15 7.51
N CYS A 29 -2.83 -5.83 7.20
CA CYS A 29 -1.72 -5.85 8.14
C CYS A 29 -1.76 -4.58 9.01
N GLU A 30 -1.86 -4.72 10.33
CA GLU A 30 -2.02 -3.57 11.24
C GLU A 30 -0.69 -2.84 11.52
N ASN A 31 0.41 -3.58 11.56
CA ASN A 31 1.73 -3.08 11.97
C ASN A 31 2.75 -3.00 10.83
N GLY A 32 2.39 -3.43 9.62
CA GLY A 32 3.27 -3.42 8.46
C GLY A 32 4.49 -4.31 8.60
N ASN A 33 4.39 -5.36 9.43
CA ASN A 33 5.49 -6.27 9.69
C ASN A 33 5.00 -7.72 9.65
N ILE A 34 5.84 -8.62 9.17
CA ILE A 34 5.63 -10.06 9.17
C ILE A 34 6.62 -10.67 10.17
N HIS A 35 6.13 -11.51 11.07
CA HIS A 35 6.98 -12.09 12.11
C HIS A 35 8.15 -12.89 11.52
N GLY A 36 9.37 -12.46 11.87
CA GLY A 36 10.62 -13.10 11.40
C GLY A 36 11.11 -12.61 10.03
N VAL A 37 10.52 -11.54 9.48
CA VAL A 37 10.93 -10.95 8.20
C VAL A 37 11.48 -9.54 8.43
N ASP A 38 12.61 -9.22 7.81
CA ASP A 38 13.15 -7.85 7.75
C ASP A 38 13.17 -7.38 6.30
N ASP A 39 12.25 -6.47 5.96
CA ASP A 39 12.12 -5.91 4.62
C ASP A 39 13.38 -5.20 4.11
N LYS A 40 14.30 -4.80 5.01
CA LYS A 40 15.57 -4.19 4.62
C LYS A 40 16.57 -5.26 4.17
N ASP A 41 16.73 -6.31 4.97
CA ASP A 41 17.61 -7.43 4.64
C ASP A 41 17.15 -8.11 3.34
N ASP A 42 15.84 -8.29 3.16
CA ASP A 42 15.28 -8.84 1.92
C ASP A 42 15.51 -7.94 0.70
N PHE A 43 15.47 -6.61 0.91
CA PHE A 43 15.78 -5.67 -0.15
C PHE A 43 17.26 -5.71 -0.53
N ASP A 44 18.17 -5.86 0.44
CA ASP A 44 19.60 -6.00 0.20
C ASP A 44 19.92 -7.28 -0.58
N ASN A 45 19.32 -8.40 -0.17
CA ASN A 45 19.40 -9.67 -0.89
C ASN A 45 18.83 -9.57 -2.31
N LEU A 46 17.75 -8.82 -2.51
CA LEU A 46 17.18 -8.58 -3.84
C LEU A 46 18.14 -7.78 -4.72
N VAL A 47 18.73 -6.69 -4.22
CA VAL A 47 19.69 -5.88 -4.98
C VAL A 47 20.92 -6.70 -5.37
N GLU A 48 21.45 -7.52 -4.45
CA GLU A 48 22.53 -8.46 -4.75
C GLU A 48 22.12 -9.45 -5.84
N SER A 49 20.92 -10.02 -5.73
CA SER A 49 20.40 -10.98 -6.71
C SER A 49 20.24 -10.35 -8.11
N LEU A 50 19.77 -9.10 -8.20
CA LEU A 50 19.66 -8.40 -9.48
C LEU A 50 21.04 -8.13 -10.11
N ASN A 51 22.03 -7.78 -9.29
CA ASN A 51 23.42 -7.64 -9.74
C ASN A 51 24.00 -8.97 -10.23
N LEU A 52 23.76 -10.08 -9.53
CA LEU A 52 24.16 -11.42 -9.96
C LEU A 52 23.52 -11.85 -11.29
N LEU A 53 22.30 -11.39 -11.56
CA LEU A 53 21.60 -11.59 -12.84
C LEU A 53 22.12 -10.68 -13.96
N GLY A 54 23.08 -9.81 -13.68
CA GLY A 54 23.72 -8.93 -14.66
C GLY A 54 22.96 -7.65 -14.95
N LEU A 55 22.03 -7.24 -14.08
CA LEU A 55 21.41 -5.93 -14.18
C LEU A 55 22.37 -4.87 -13.65
N ASP A 56 22.61 -3.84 -14.46
CA ASP A 56 23.35 -2.67 -13.99
C ASP A 56 22.49 -1.78 -13.06
N GLU A 57 23.12 -0.78 -12.45
CA GLU A 57 22.47 0.13 -11.52
C GLU A 57 21.30 0.89 -12.17
N LYS A 58 21.43 1.25 -13.46
CA LYS A 58 20.38 1.96 -14.19
C LYS A 58 19.17 1.05 -14.43
N GLN A 59 19.39 -0.17 -14.88
CA GLN A 59 18.34 -1.16 -15.11
C GLN A 59 17.61 -1.49 -13.80
N THR A 60 18.37 -1.70 -12.72
CA THR A 60 17.82 -1.94 -11.38
C THR A 60 16.99 -0.75 -10.90
N SER A 61 17.49 0.46 -11.09
CA SER A 61 16.76 1.70 -10.78
C SER A 61 15.49 1.84 -11.63
N ASP A 62 15.53 1.48 -12.92
CA ASP A 62 14.35 1.50 -13.80
C ASP A 62 13.26 0.52 -13.32
N VAL A 63 13.64 -0.67 -12.82
CA VAL A 63 12.72 -1.63 -12.19
C VAL A 63 12.06 -1.03 -10.95
N PHE A 64 12.85 -0.43 -10.05
CA PHE A 64 12.29 0.19 -8.84
C PHE A 64 11.42 1.40 -9.18
N ARG A 65 11.75 2.17 -10.21
CA ARG A 65 10.92 3.28 -10.69
C ARG A 65 9.57 2.79 -11.22
N LEU A 66 9.55 1.66 -11.93
CA LEU A 66 8.29 1.03 -12.36
C LEU A 66 7.43 0.66 -11.16
N LEU A 67 8.01 0.00 -10.16
CA LEU A 67 7.28 -0.43 -8.96
C LEU A 67 6.78 0.78 -8.14
N ALA A 68 7.59 1.84 -7.99
CA ALA A 68 7.16 3.09 -7.37
C ALA A 68 5.97 3.72 -8.14
N GLY A 69 6.00 3.67 -9.47
CA GLY A 69 4.88 4.11 -10.31
C GLY A 69 3.59 3.31 -10.05
N VAL A 70 3.70 1.98 -9.88
CA VAL A 70 2.55 1.13 -9.51
C VAL A 70 1.97 1.53 -8.15
N LEU A 71 2.83 1.81 -7.16
CA LEU A 71 2.39 2.27 -5.83
C LEU A 71 1.66 3.61 -5.91
N LEU A 72 2.20 4.57 -6.67
CA LEU A 72 1.58 5.88 -6.88
C LEU A 72 0.25 5.79 -7.62
N LEU A 73 0.16 4.90 -8.61
CA LEU A 73 -1.09 4.66 -9.33
C LEU A 73 -2.20 4.16 -8.41
N GLY A 74 -1.87 3.34 -7.41
CA GLY A 74 -2.83 2.90 -6.39
C GLY A 74 -3.42 4.05 -5.58
N ASN A 75 -2.74 5.20 -5.52
CA ASN A 75 -3.24 6.39 -4.84
C ASN A 75 -4.15 7.26 -5.72
N VAL A 76 -4.29 6.94 -7.01
CA VAL A 76 -5.22 7.64 -7.90
C VAL A 76 -6.65 7.21 -7.61
N HIS A 77 -7.51 8.17 -7.28
CA HIS A 77 -8.93 7.99 -7.06
C HIS A 77 -9.72 8.60 -8.22
N PHE A 78 -10.64 7.82 -8.77
CA PHE A 78 -11.54 8.26 -9.82
C PHE A 78 -12.90 8.50 -9.20
N ASP A 79 -13.35 9.75 -9.21
CA ASP A 79 -14.69 10.13 -8.76
C ASP A 79 -15.58 10.36 -9.99
N GLY A 80 -16.78 9.79 -9.96
CA GLY A 80 -17.72 9.78 -11.06
C GLY A 80 -19.12 10.06 -10.54
N GLY A 81 -19.51 11.33 -10.56
CA GLY A 81 -20.91 11.73 -10.40
C GLY A 81 -21.67 11.56 -11.71
N LYS A 82 -23.01 11.53 -11.65
CA LYS A 82 -23.89 11.31 -12.82
C LYS A 82 -23.62 12.24 -14.02
N ASP A 83 -22.97 13.39 -13.80
CA ASP A 83 -22.68 14.39 -14.83
C ASP A 83 -21.20 14.88 -14.84
N CYS A 84 -20.32 14.36 -13.98
CA CYS A 84 -18.93 14.82 -13.87
C CYS A 84 -17.97 13.66 -13.56
N SER A 85 -16.79 13.66 -14.20
CA SER A 85 -15.66 12.78 -13.86
C SER A 85 -14.50 13.61 -13.32
N ALA A 86 -13.95 13.21 -12.18
CA ALA A 86 -12.80 13.82 -11.55
C ALA A 86 -11.74 12.77 -11.21
N VAL A 87 -10.49 13.18 -11.22
CA VAL A 87 -9.37 12.37 -10.77
C VAL A 87 -8.71 13.12 -9.61
N SER A 88 -8.56 12.45 -8.48
CA SER A 88 -7.87 12.97 -7.30
C SER A 88 -6.78 11.99 -6.85
N VAL A 89 -5.87 12.46 -6.00
CA VAL A 89 -4.87 11.61 -5.37
C VAL A 89 -5.22 11.49 -3.90
N SER A 90 -5.33 10.27 -3.41
CA SER A 90 -5.54 10.00 -2.00
C SER A 90 -4.24 10.28 -1.24
N PHE A 91 -4.27 11.27 -0.35
CA PHE A 91 -3.20 11.53 0.60
C PHE A 91 -3.64 11.07 1.98
N HIS A 92 -2.96 10.08 2.55
CA HIS A 92 -3.20 9.66 3.94
C HIS A 92 -2.37 10.52 4.89
N TYR A 93 -3.02 11.45 5.60
CA TYR A 93 -2.44 12.19 6.71
C TYR A 93 -3.07 11.71 8.03
N GLY A 94 -2.31 11.00 8.87
CA GLY A 94 -2.69 10.70 10.27
C GLY A 94 -2.77 9.21 10.64
N PRO A 95 -2.85 8.90 11.95
CA PRO A 95 -2.95 7.52 12.41
C PRO A 95 -4.29 6.91 12.01
N ILE A 96 -4.24 5.64 11.61
CA ILE A 96 -5.38 4.82 11.20
C ILE A 96 -6.39 4.79 12.35
N GLN A 97 -7.49 5.55 12.24
CA GLN A 97 -8.66 5.25 13.05
C GLN A 97 -9.36 4.07 12.39
N HIS A 98 -9.28 2.90 13.02
CA HIS A 98 -10.16 1.77 12.70
C HIS A 98 -11.61 2.23 12.88
N THR A 99 -12.23 2.74 11.82
CA THR A 99 -13.69 2.76 11.76
C THR A 99 -14.10 1.33 11.42
N SER A 100 -14.33 0.51 12.44
CA SER A 100 -15.13 -0.69 12.28
C SER A 100 -16.44 -0.27 11.58
N PRO A 101 -16.89 -0.97 10.54
CA PRO A 101 -18.24 -0.75 10.05
C PRO A 101 -19.16 -1.08 11.22
N LYS A 102 -19.81 -0.06 11.79
CA LYS A 102 -20.93 -0.29 12.69
C LYS A 102 -21.97 -1.02 11.85
N THR A 103 -22.11 -2.33 12.07
CA THR A 103 -23.32 -3.04 11.69
C THR A 103 -24.44 -2.34 12.44
N SER A 104 -25.15 -1.46 11.72
CA SER A 104 -26.38 -0.84 12.22
C SER A 104 -27.31 -1.97 12.60
N GLY A 105 -27.48 -2.17 13.91
CA GLY A 105 -28.30 -3.23 14.47
C GLY A 105 -29.71 -3.17 13.90
N ILE A 106 -30.10 -4.22 13.19
CA ILE A 106 -31.50 -4.52 12.96
C ILE A 106 -32.01 -5.12 14.28
N PRO A 107 -32.96 -4.50 15.00
CA PRO A 107 -33.50 -5.09 16.21
C PRO A 107 -34.23 -6.40 15.89
N GLY A 108 -33.89 -7.45 16.63
CA GLY A 108 -34.34 -8.81 16.39
C GLY A 108 -35.85 -8.97 16.25
N GLY A 109 -36.28 -9.45 15.08
CA GLY A 109 -37.62 -9.97 14.86
C GLY A 109 -37.81 -11.27 15.63
N ARG A 110 -38.72 -11.24 16.61
CA ARG A 110 -39.15 -12.39 17.41
C ARG A 110 -40.02 -13.30 16.54
N PHE A 111 -39.59 -14.53 16.28
CA PHE A 111 -40.43 -15.57 15.66
C PHE A 111 -41.65 -15.86 16.54
N PRO A 112 -42.88 -15.94 16.01
CA PRO A 112 -44.06 -16.29 16.80
C PRO A 112 -44.11 -17.81 17.06
N GLN A 113 -44.24 -18.20 18.32
CA GLN A 113 -44.70 -19.55 18.67
C GLN A 113 -46.23 -19.54 18.63
N ASN A 114 -46.78 -20.35 17.73
CA ASN A 114 -48.20 -20.65 17.60
C ASN A 114 -48.72 -21.33 18.88
N ARG A 115 -49.89 -20.91 19.37
CA ARG A 115 -50.75 -21.71 20.25
C ARG A 115 -51.96 -22.15 19.44
#